data_AF-A0A9P8XYK6-F1
#
_entry.id   AF-A0A9P8XYK6-F1
#
_cell.length_a   1.000
_cell.length_b   1.000
_cell.length_c   1.000
_cell.angle_alpha   90.00
_cell.angle_beta   90.00
_cell.angle_gamma   90.00
#
_symmetry.space_group_name_H-M   'P 1'
#
loop_
_entity.id
_entity.type
_entity.pdbx_description
1 polymer ?
#
loop_
_entity_poly.entity_id
_entity_poly.type
_entity_poly.pdbx_seq_one_letter_code
_entity_poly.pdbx_strand_id
1 'polypeptide(L)'
;MLNHEKQKKLETADDFLAAGVEHEEAAGKWRAGDAAKSMRFFQRAIEVYEQGLQAAPNSLDLAYNKARVQLEICTHPVLVSQLKQPLLEVLQIALASHRYALQLGADNIDTLFNTAQVLRSIAEEVAGADDLPSSDAIKLLEEAWELQSKCFEIQKVRYLESQEEERIANEQAASESSSAVPPPAPETPAEAGADGAEEDQGEEEEEQWVSVVEPVTKDTLIDTVVSQLETLTTLCSILTDAPDSAPPSALSFAEKHSTDLVQSLPELTRDNTERLQEVALAKANFVSSLLAAGTKAGKLEPATYKKELDAVFGAPELQAQSSVDVLLAYAKALITFNSTFRDNFAYDPTTTSTARWNSLTQASERLTAASKIAGIDQSDLATTHLLRGDCSMYLHNLQYAPASHKAAAERAAQLLKNAEIFYRNAQKLSANAEEKGVAGVRSSVAGLLQAQGQAYSVEKVLSACPQGQQWAIEQLEDMMAEGLLPPHPQMG
;
A
#
# COMPACT_ATOMS: atom_id res chain seq x y z
N MET A 1 -42.91 -8.66 28.41
CA MET A 1 -41.92 -7.92 29.21
C MET A 1 -40.78 -7.56 28.26
N LEU A 2 -40.65 -6.29 27.89
CA LEU A 2 -39.51 -5.81 27.12
C LEU A 2 -38.33 -5.70 28.08
N ASN A 3 -37.24 -6.43 27.81
CA ASN A 3 -35.96 -6.20 28.45
C ASN A 3 -35.44 -4.84 27.95
N HIS A 4 -35.46 -3.83 28.81
CA HIS A 4 -34.57 -2.69 28.67
C HIS A 4 -33.20 -3.16 29.13
N GLU A 5 -32.26 -3.34 28.20
CA GLU A 5 -30.85 -3.26 28.53
C GLU A 5 -30.64 -1.89 29.20
N LYS A 6 -30.31 -1.92 30.49
CA LYS A 6 -29.92 -0.71 31.21
C LYS A 6 -28.71 -0.14 30.48
N GLN A 7 -28.81 1.10 29.99
CA GLN A 7 -27.64 1.85 29.56
C GLN A 7 -26.62 1.84 30.71
N LYS A 8 -25.52 1.11 30.53
CA LYS A 8 -24.39 1.10 31.46
C LYS A 8 -23.86 2.52 31.51
N LYS A 9 -23.87 3.15 32.69
CA LYS A 9 -23.33 4.51 32.86
C LYS A 9 -21.81 4.38 32.74
N LEU A 10 -21.23 5.05 31.76
CA LEU A 10 -19.78 5.05 31.53
C LEU A 10 -19.15 6.07 32.50
N GLU A 11 -18.27 5.62 33.38
CA GLU A 11 -17.62 6.49 34.37
C GLU A 11 -16.10 6.40 34.31
N THR A 12 -15.54 5.22 34.06
CA THR A 12 -14.09 4.98 34.03
C THR A 12 -13.54 4.93 32.61
N ALA A 13 -12.22 5.10 32.46
CA ALA A 13 -11.56 4.93 31.16
C ALA A 13 -11.86 3.55 30.54
N ASP A 14 -11.90 2.50 31.37
CA ASP A 14 -12.20 1.13 30.94
C ASP A 14 -13.64 0.97 30.45
N ASP A 15 -14.61 1.66 31.08
CA ASP A 15 -16.00 1.66 30.61
C ASP A 15 -16.10 2.27 29.21
N PHE A 16 -15.44 3.42 28.99
CA PHE A 16 -15.42 4.07 27.68
C PHE A 16 -14.67 3.22 26.65
N LEU A 17 -13.57 2.56 27.04
CA LEU A 17 -12.81 1.68 26.17
C LEU A 17 -13.68 0.50 25.71
N ALA A 18 -14.32 -0.19 26.64
CA ALA A 18 -15.20 -1.32 26.32
C ALA A 18 -16.37 -0.91 25.41
N ALA A 19 -17.04 0.21 25.70
CA ALA A 19 -18.14 0.71 24.88
C ALA A 19 -17.68 1.13 23.47
N GLY A 20 -16.47 1.68 23.35
CA GLY A 20 -15.87 2.01 22.06
C GLY A 20 -15.62 0.75 21.22
N VAL A 21 -15.01 -0.28 21.82
CA VAL A 21 -14.74 -1.57 21.18
C VAL A 21 -16.04 -2.24 20.70
N GLU A 22 -17.11 -2.22 21.51
CA GLU A 22 -18.42 -2.75 21.09
C GLU A 22 -18.96 -2.08 19.82
N HIS A 23 -18.76 -0.76 19.69
CA HIS A 23 -19.14 -0.03 18.49
C HIS A 23 -18.25 -0.38 17.29
N GLU A 24 -16.96 -0.59 17.48
CA GLU A 24 -16.07 -1.05 16.40
C GLU A 24 -16.42 -2.44 15.90
N GLU A 25 -16.67 -3.39 16.80
CA GLU A 25 -17.11 -4.73 16.42
C GLU A 25 -18.44 -4.70 15.66
N ALA A 26 -19.38 -3.84 16.10
CA ALA A 26 -20.61 -3.60 15.37
C ALA A 26 -20.33 -3.02 13.99
N ALA A 27 -19.42 -2.05 13.86
CA ALA A 27 -19.03 -1.47 12.59
C ALA A 27 -18.46 -2.51 11.62
N GLY A 28 -17.58 -3.39 12.11
CA GLY A 28 -16.98 -4.47 11.32
C GLY A 28 -18.03 -5.42 10.72
N LYS A 29 -19.09 -5.75 11.48
CA LYS A 29 -20.19 -6.62 11.02
C LYS A 29 -20.97 -6.05 9.83
N TRP A 30 -21.08 -4.73 9.72
CA TRP A 30 -21.81 -4.07 8.62
C TRP A 30 -20.92 -3.74 7.42
N ARG A 31 -19.59 -3.83 7.55
CA ARG A 31 -18.62 -3.32 6.58
C ARG A 31 -18.83 -3.84 5.15
N ALA A 32 -19.09 -5.14 4.99
CA ALA A 32 -19.25 -5.78 3.68
C ALA A 32 -20.65 -5.59 3.04
N GLY A 33 -21.66 -5.15 3.80
CA GLY A 33 -23.05 -5.09 3.35
C GLY A 33 -23.68 -3.69 3.35
N ASP A 34 -23.42 -2.91 4.40
CA ASP A 34 -23.95 -1.56 4.58
C ASP A 34 -22.84 -0.64 5.09
N ALA A 35 -22.05 -0.14 4.14
CA ALA A 35 -20.92 0.76 4.40
C ALA A 35 -21.33 2.02 5.17
N ALA A 36 -22.49 2.59 4.84
CA ALA A 36 -23.02 3.78 5.51
C ALA A 36 -23.36 3.50 6.98
N LYS A 37 -23.90 2.31 7.28
CA LYS A 37 -24.16 1.89 8.65
C LYS A 37 -22.89 1.55 9.41
N SER A 38 -21.92 0.89 8.77
CA SER A 38 -20.59 0.66 9.33
C SER A 38 -19.93 1.99 9.74
N MET A 39 -19.94 2.99 8.85
CA MET A 39 -19.43 4.33 9.12
C MET A 39 -20.10 5.00 10.34
N ARG A 40 -21.42 4.85 10.50
CA ARG A 40 -22.13 5.40 11.69
C ARG A 40 -21.66 4.78 13.01
N PHE A 41 -21.35 3.48 13.00
CA PHE A 41 -20.84 2.81 14.20
C PHE A 41 -19.40 3.25 14.50
N PHE A 42 -18.53 3.38 13.50
CA PHE A 42 -17.19 3.93 13.72
C PHE A 42 -17.23 5.37 14.25
N GLN A 43 -18.10 6.22 13.69
CA GLN A 43 -18.29 7.58 14.22
C GLN A 43 -18.74 7.55 15.69
N ARG A 44 -19.60 6.59 16.06
CA ARG A 44 -20.03 6.43 17.45
C ARG A 44 -18.90 5.95 18.36
N ALA A 45 -18.03 5.05 17.90
CA ALA A 45 -16.83 4.65 18.63
C ALA A 45 -15.92 5.87 18.91
N ILE A 46 -15.67 6.71 17.90
CA ILE A 46 -14.89 7.96 18.05
C ILE A 46 -15.51 8.88 19.11
N GLU A 47 -16.84 9.08 19.07
CA GLU A 47 -17.55 9.91 20.06
C GLU A 47 -17.42 9.37 21.49
N VAL A 48 -17.42 8.04 21.66
CA VAL A 48 -17.24 7.39 22.96
C VAL A 48 -15.82 7.57 23.47
N TYR A 49 -14.81 7.35 22.62
CA TYR A 49 -13.41 7.59 22.99
C TYR A 49 -13.14 9.05 23.32
N GLU A 50 -13.75 9.99 22.59
CA GLU A 50 -13.60 11.42 22.86
C GLU A 50 -14.21 11.83 24.21
N GLN A 51 -15.37 11.28 24.58
CA GLN A 51 -15.94 11.46 25.92
C GLN A 51 -15.03 10.85 27.00
N GLY A 52 -14.49 9.66 26.75
CA GLY A 52 -13.52 9.02 27.65
C GLY A 52 -12.28 9.87 27.85
N LEU A 53 -11.73 10.47 26.79
CA LEU A 53 -10.57 11.36 26.87
C LEU A 53 -10.87 12.68 27.59
N GLN A 54 -12.11 13.17 27.60
CA GLN A 54 -12.48 14.31 28.46
C GLN A 54 -12.42 13.94 29.95
N ALA A 55 -12.80 12.71 30.30
CA ALA A 55 -12.76 12.20 31.68
C ALA A 55 -11.36 11.75 32.11
N ALA A 56 -10.61 11.13 31.20
CA ALA A 56 -9.27 10.60 31.42
C ALA A 56 -8.31 11.04 30.28
N PRO A 57 -7.86 12.31 30.27
CA PRO A 57 -7.03 12.84 29.18
C PRO A 57 -5.75 12.06 28.95
N ASN A 58 -5.15 11.51 30.01
CA ASN A 58 -3.86 10.82 29.92
C ASN A 58 -3.99 9.31 29.59
N SER A 59 -5.17 8.82 29.22
CA SER A 59 -5.36 7.43 28.82
C SER A 59 -4.80 7.21 27.41
N LEU A 60 -3.67 6.50 27.33
CA LEU A 60 -3.08 6.08 26.05
C LEU A 60 -4.03 5.17 25.28
N ASP A 61 -4.71 4.23 25.94
CA ASP A 61 -5.59 3.26 25.28
C ASP A 61 -6.77 3.94 24.56
N LEU A 62 -7.41 4.93 25.21
CA LEU A 62 -8.49 5.71 24.59
C LEU A 62 -7.96 6.56 23.43
N ALA A 63 -6.79 7.20 23.60
CA ALA A 63 -6.17 8.01 22.56
C ALA A 63 -5.78 7.18 21.34
N TYR A 64 -5.13 6.04 21.57
CA TYR A 64 -4.71 5.10 20.55
C TYR A 64 -5.90 4.51 19.78
N ASN A 65 -6.93 4.01 20.47
CA ASN A 65 -8.08 3.42 19.79
C ASN A 65 -8.88 4.45 18.99
N LYS A 66 -9.04 5.68 19.50
CA LYS A 66 -9.61 6.79 18.71
C LYS A 66 -8.82 7.00 17.42
N ALA A 67 -7.50 7.11 17.53
CA ALA A 67 -6.61 7.37 16.39
C ALA A 67 -6.66 6.21 15.37
N ARG A 68 -6.56 4.96 15.83
CA ARG A 68 -6.66 3.76 15.00
C ARG A 68 -7.98 3.66 14.23
N VAL A 69 -9.12 3.96 14.86
CA VAL A 69 -10.42 3.96 14.17
C VAL A 69 -10.49 5.03 13.09
N GLN A 70 -9.90 6.21 13.34
CA GLN A 70 -9.82 7.26 12.32
C GLN A 70 -8.93 6.84 11.14
N LEU A 71 -7.80 6.17 11.40
CA LEU A 71 -6.95 5.59 10.36
C LEU A 71 -7.69 4.54 9.52
N GLU A 72 -8.45 3.64 10.14
CA GLU A 72 -9.28 2.65 9.45
C GLU A 72 -10.31 3.31 8.51
N ILE A 73 -10.99 4.36 9.00
CA ILE A 73 -11.96 5.12 8.21
C ILE A 73 -11.33 5.75 6.97
N CYS A 74 -10.12 6.31 7.09
CA CYS A 74 -9.48 7.02 5.99
C CYS A 74 -8.67 6.14 5.04
N THR A 75 -8.47 4.85 5.36
CA THR A 75 -7.69 3.93 4.50
C THR A 75 -8.51 2.80 3.91
N HIS A 76 -9.62 2.39 4.55
CA HIS A 76 -10.42 1.29 4.02
C HIS A 76 -11.26 1.76 2.80
N PRO A 77 -11.10 1.19 1.59
CA PRO A 77 -11.73 1.71 0.36
C PRO A 77 -13.25 1.88 0.44
N VAL A 78 -13.92 0.91 1.06
CA VAL A 78 -15.39 0.96 1.28
C VAL A 78 -15.80 2.12 2.18
N LEU A 79 -15.00 2.46 3.19
CA LEU A 79 -15.31 3.54 4.14
C LEU A 79 -14.95 4.91 3.58
N VAL A 80 -13.82 5.02 2.87
CA VAL A 80 -13.40 6.24 2.16
C VAL A 80 -14.50 6.72 1.21
N SER A 81 -15.17 5.80 0.51
CA SER A 81 -16.30 6.13 -0.38
C SER A 81 -17.52 6.76 0.32
N GLN A 82 -17.59 6.68 1.66
CA GLN A 82 -18.68 7.22 2.47
C GLN A 82 -18.33 8.57 3.12
N LEU A 83 -17.12 9.08 2.93
CA LEU A 83 -16.70 10.35 3.49
C LEU A 83 -17.50 11.51 2.89
N LYS A 84 -17.87 12.46 3.76
CA LYS A 84 -18.58 13.69 3.37
C LYS A 84 -17.66 14.88 3.19
N GLN A 85 -16.42 14.74 3.65
CA GLN A 85 -15.36 15.74 3.61
C GLN A 85 -14.21 15.20 2.75
N PRO A 86 -13.37 16.06 2.19
CA PRO A 86 -12.17 15.63 1.47
C PRO A 86 -11.31 14.69 2.30
N LEU A 87 -10.73 13.66 1.67
CA LEU A 87 -9.93 12.63 2.35
C LEU A 87 -8.75 13.27 3.11
N LEU A 88 -8.06 14.23 2.50
CA LEU A 88 -6.96 14.96 3.12
C LEU A 88 -7.35 15.63 4.46
N GLU A 89 -8.55 16.22 4.55
CA GLU A 89 -9.02 16.84 5.81
C GLU A 89 -9.21 15.78 6.90
N VAL A 90 -9.79 14.63 6.56
CA VAL A 90 -10.03 13.52 7.50
C VAL A 90 -8.71 12.89 7.95
N LEU A 91 -7.74 12.73 7.04
CA LEU A 91 -6.40 12.27 7.36
C LEU A 91 -5.66 13.23 8.31
N GLN A 92 -5.78 14.54 8.12
CA GLN A 92 -5.18 15.52 9.05
C GLN A 92 -5.77 15.43 10.46
N ILE A 93 -7.07 15.16 10.57
CA ILE A 93 -7.73 14.89 11.86
C ILE A 93 -7.16 13.61 12.49
N ALA A 94 -7.01 12.54 11.71
CA ALA A 94 -6.40 11.30 12.17
C ALA A 94 -4.96 11.53 12.67
N LEU A 95 -4.16 12.29 11.92
CA LEU A 95 -2.78 12.64 12.31
C LEU A 95 -2.73 13.40 13.64
N ALA A 96 -3.66 14.33 13.87
CA ALA A 96 -3.73 15.05 15.14
C ALA A 96 -4.00 14.10 16.33
N SER A 97 -4.92 13.15 16.18
CA SER A 97 -5.18 12.13 17.21
C SER A 97 -3.98 11.19 17.42
N HIS A 98 -3.30 10.79 16.34
CA HIS A 98 -2.09 9.97 16.41
C HIS A 98 -0.94 10.71 17.11
N ARG A 99 -0.72 11.98 16.79
CA ARG A 99 0.28 12.82 17.49
C ARG A 99 -0.04 12.99 18.97
N TYR A 100 -1.32 13.09 19.33
CA TYR A 100 -1.74 13.11 20.73
C TYR A 100 -1.45 11.77 21.42
N ALA A 101 -1.75 10.63 20.80
CA ALA A 101 -1.39 9.31 21.34
C ALA A 101 0.13 9.15 21.50
N LEU A 102 0.93 9.62 20.53
CA LEU A 102 2.41 9.61 20.63
C LEU A 102 2.93 10.47 21.79
N GLN A 103 2.28 11.58 22.12
CA GLN A 103 2.66 12.38 23.29
C GLN A 103 2.45 11.63 24.60
N LEU A 104 1.43 10.77 24.68
CA LEU A 104 1.14 9.94 25.84
C LEU A 104 2.03 8.67 25.90
N GLY A 105 2.40 8.12 24.75
CA GLY A 105 3.18 6.88 24.62
C GLY A 105 4.21 6.94 23.50
N ALA A 106 5.29 7.70 23.68
CA ALA A 106 6.28 7.97 22.63
C ALA A 106 7.03 6.72 22.10
N ASP A 107 7.05 5.64 22.88
CA ASP A 107 7.70 4.37 22.54
C ASP A 107 6.69 3.23 22.30
N ASN A 108 5.39 3.56 22.21
CA ASN A 108 4.37 2.57 21.88
C ASN A 108 4.50 2.18 20.40
N ILE A 109 4.80 0.90 20.14
CA ILE A 109 5.07 0.33 18.81
C ILE A 109 3.90 0.59 17.86
N ASP A 110 2.67 0.27 18.27
CA ASP A 110 1.49 0.40 17.41
C ASP A 110 1.20 1.86 17.06
N THR A 111 1.38 2.76 18.02
CA THR A 111 1.20 4.19 17.81
C THR A 111 2.26 4.73 16.83
N LEU A 112 3.52 4.31 16.96
CA LEU A 112 4.58 4.68 16.02
C LEU A 112 4.27 4.20 14.60
N PHE A 113 3.94 2.91 14.46
CA PHE A 113 3.66 2.28 13.17
C PHE A 113 2.43 2.93 12.49
N ASN A 114 1.32 3.07 13.19
CA ASN A 114 0.09 3.64 12.64
C ASN A 114 0.23 5.13 12.33
N THR A 115 0.99 5.90 13.12
CA THR A 115 1.24 7.31 12.81
C THR A 115 2.02 7.45 11.50
N ALA A 116 3.01 6.59 11.27
CA ALA A 116 3.74 6.58 10.01
C ALA A 116 2.85 6.23 8.81
N GLN A 117 1.89 5.32 8.98
CA GLN A 117 0.90 5.03 7.93
C GLN A 117 0.05 6.25 7.59
N VAL A 118 -0.47 6.99 8.59
CA VAL A 118 -1.23 8.23 8.34
C VAL A 118 -0.38 9.25 7.60
N LEU A 119 0.87 9.46 8.02
CA LEU A 119 1.79 10.40 7.37
C LEU A 119 2.04 10.03 5.90
N ARG A 120 2.23 8.74 5.59
CA ARG A 120 2.37 8.25 4.22
C ARG A 120 1.11 8.51 3.39
N SER A 121 -0.07 8.22 3.91
CA SER A 121 -1.33 8.48 3.21
C SER A 121 -1.59 9.97 2.99
N ILE A 122 -1.21 10.85 3.93
CA ILE A 122 -1.25 12.31 3.70
C ILE A 122 -0.28 12.70 2.59
N ALA A 123 0.94 12.13 2.60
CA ALA A 123 1.93 12.45 1.57
C ALA A 123 1.47 12.06 0.16
N GLU A 124 0.77 10.94 0.01
CA GLU A 124 0.16 10.51 -1.27
C GLU A 124 -0.90 11.53 -1.74
N GLU A 125 -1.81 11.95 -0.86
CA GLU A 125 -2.83 12.96 -1.19
C GLU A 125 -2.21 14.34 -1.50
N VAL A 126 -1.19 14.76 -0.75
CA VAL A 126 -0.48 16.03 -0.98
C VAL A 126 0.30 15.99 -2.29
N ALA A 127 0.90 14.86 -2.65
CA ALA A 127 1.62 14.70 -3.91
C ALA A 127 0.70 14.68 -5.13
N GLY A 128 -0.54 14.19 -4.96
CA GLY A 128 -1.57 14.18 -6.01
C GLY A 128 -2.34 15.50 -6.18
N ALA A 129 -2.19 16.46 -5.26
CA ALA A 129 -2.87 17.74 -5.31
C ALA A 129 -2.05 18.79 -6.07
N ASP A 130 -2.61 19.36 -7.15
CA ASP A 130 -1.94 20.36 -8.00
C ASP A 130 -1.55 21.66 -7.26
N ASP A 131 -2.26 21.99 -6.18
CA ASP A 131 -2.09 23.24 -5.43
C ASP A 131 -1.18 23.11 -4.20
N LEU A 132 -0.73 21.90 -3.87
CA LEU A 132 0.14 21.65 -2.72
C LEU A 132 1.57 21.33 -3.14
N PRO A 133 2.57 21.84 -2.41
CA PRO A 133 3.96 21.63 -2.79
C PRO A 133 4.40 20.20 -2.45
N SER A 134 4.97 19.50 -3.43
CA SER A 134 5.52 18.15 -3.24
C SER A 134 6.60 18.08 -2.15
N SER A 135 7.25 19.21 -1.83
CA SER A 135 8.19 19.31 -0.71
C SER A 135 7.56 19.01 0.65
N ASP A 136 6.26 19.27 0.83
CA ASP A 136 5.57 18.97 2.07
C ASP A 136 5.25 17.47 2.18
N ALA A 137 4.89 16.82 1.07
CA ALA A 137 4.80 15.36 1.01
C ALA A 137 6.13 14.68 1.36
N ILE A 138 7.26 15.20 0.86
CA ILE A 138 8.60 14.67 1.16
C ILE A 138 8.90 14.73 2.67
N LYS A 139 8.61 15.84 3.35
CA LYS A 139 8.82 15.97 4.80
C LYS A 139 7.99 14.96 5.60
N LEU A 140 6.74 14.74 5.18
CA LEU A 140 5.85 13.76 5.82
C LEU A 140 6.41 12.34 5.68
N LEU A 141 6.99 12.00 4.52
CA LEU A 141 7.61 10.69 4.28
C LEU A 141 8.92 10.51 5.06
N GLU A 142 9.72 11.56 5.20
CA GLU A 142 10.91 11.55 6.07
C GLU A 142 10.50 11.31 7.54
N GLU A 143 9.48 12.02 8.04
CA GLU A 143 8.92 11.81 9.40
C GLU A 143 8.37 10.38 9.56
N ALA A 144 7.62 9.87 8.57
CA ALA A 144 7.10 8.51 8.58
C ALA A 144 8.21 7.46 8.68
N TRP A 145 9.28 7.64 7.90
CA TRP A 145 10.44 6.74 7.92
C TRP A 145 11.15 6.76 9.28
N GLU A 146 11.31 7.93 9.90
CA GLU A 146 11.92 8.05 11.23
C GLU A 146 11.09 7.32 12.30
N LEU A 147 9.77 7.47 12.28
CA LEU A 147 8.87 6.76 13.20
C LEU A 147 8.91 5.24 12.99
N GLN A 148 8.90 4.76 11.74
CA GLN A 148 9.03 3.34 11.42
C GLN A 148 10.39 2.78 11.84
N SER A 149 11.46 3.55 11.69
CA SER A 149 12.79 3.13 12.10
C SER A 149 12.89 3.01 13.62
N LYS A 150 12.31 3.97 14.36
CA LYS A 150 12.17 3.86 15.81
C LYS A 150 11.35 2.64 16.22
N CYS A 151 10.21 2.41 15.53
CA CYS A 151 9.35 1.24 15.73
C CYS A 151 10.13 -0.07 15.53
N PHE A 152 10.88 -0.19 14.44
CA PHE A 152 11.69 -1.36 14.11
C PHE A 152 12.74 -1.66 15.17
N GLU A 153 13.47 -0.65 15.66
CA GLU A 153 14.49 -0.87 16.69
C GLU A 153 13.89 -1.35 18.01
N ILE A 154 12.74 -0.80 18.42
CA ILE A 154 12.04 -1.27 19.63
C ILE A 154 11.53 -2.70 19.43
N GLN A 155 10.92 -3.01 18.28
CA GLN A 155 10.46 -4.35 17.94
C GLN A 155 11.61 -5.36 17.96
N LYS A 156 12.77 -4.99 17.41
CA LYS A 156 13.96 -5.85 17.35
C LYS A 156 14.47 -6.20 18.75
N VAL A 157 14.51 -5.22 19.66
CA VAL A 157 14.87 -5.47 21.06
C VAL A 157 13.89 -6.45 21.70
N ARG A 158 12.57 -6.20 21.58
CA ARG A 158 11.53 -7.09 22.14
C ARG A 158 11.56 -8.50 21.56
N TYR A 159 11.84 -8.64 20.27
CA TYR A 159 11.99 -9.94 19.62
C TYR A 159 13.18 -10.73 20.20
N LEU A 160 14.32 -10.06 20.42
CA LEU A 160 15.49 -10.70 21.01
C LEU A 160 15.26 -11.07 22.48
N GLU A 161 14.59 -10.21 23.24
CA GLU A 161 14.18 -10.51 24.63
C GLU A 161 13.27 -11.73 24.69
N SER A 162 12.23 -11.79 23.85
CA SER A 162 11.31 -12.92 23.79
C SER A 162 12.01 -14.24 23.42
N GLN A 163 12.96 -14.20 22.48
CA GLN A 163 13.74 -15.40 22.13
C GLN A 163 14.67 -15.87 23.26
N GLU A 164 15.23 -14.95 24.02
CA GLU A 164 16.06 -15.29 25.18
C GLU A 164 15.22 -15.86 26.33
N GLU A 165 14.04 -15.29 26.59
CA GLU A 165 13.07 -15.82 27.55
C GLU A 165 12.63 -17.24 27.18
N GLU A 166 12.33 -17.50 25.90
CA GLU A 166 12.00 -18.82 25.40
C GLU A 166 13.16 -19.81 25.58
N ARG A 167 14.40 -19.37 25.30
CA ARG A 167 15.60 -20.19 25.50
C ARG A 167 15.77 -20.59 26.97
N ILE A 168 15.65 -19.63 27.89
CA ILE A 168 15.78 -19.87 29.34
C ILE A 168 14.67 -20.82 29.82
N ALA A 169 13.42 -20.60 29.39
CA ALA A 169 12.29 -21.45 29.74
C ALA A 169 12.48 -22.89 29.24
N ASN A 170 12.96 -23.07 28.00
CA ASN A 170 13.25 -24.38 27.42
C ASN A 170 14.40 -25.10 28.14
N GLU A 171 15.45 -24.36 28.55
CA GLU A 171 16.56 -24.92 29.34
C GLU A 171 16.11 -25.37 30.74
N GLN A 172 15.24 -24.59 31.40
CA GLN A 172 14.66 -24.95 32.69
C GLN A 172 13.77 -26.19 32.58
N ALA A 173 12.86 -26.22 31.60
CA ALA A 173 12.00 -27.39 31.34
C ALA A 173 12.81 -28.66 31.02
N ALA A 174 13.90 -28.52 30.25
CA ALA A 174 14.80 -29.64 29.97
C ALA A 174 15.51 -30.15 31.24
N SER A 175 15.92 -29.24 32.13
CA SER A 175 16.58 -29.60 33.40
C SER A 175 15.64 -30.29 34.41
N GLU A 176 14.36 -29.91 34.43
CA GLU A 176 13.32 -30.54 35.25
C GLU A 176 12.94 -31.92 34.72
N SER A 177 12.87 -32.09 33.39
CA SER A 177 12.62 -33.40 32.76
C SER A 177 13.75 -34.42 32.97
N SER A 178 14.99 -33.95 33.18
CA SER A 178 16.16 -34.78 33.52
C SER A 178 16.18 -35.23 34.99
N SER A 179 15.32 -34.67 35.85
CA SER A 179 15.27 -34.98 37.28
C SER A 179 14.10 -35.89 37.68
N ALA A 180 13.40 -36.47 36.70
CA ALA A 180 12.35 -37.45 36.93
C ALA A 180 12.93 -38.75 37.52
N VAL A 181 12.97 -38.80 38.85
CA VAL A 181 13.15 -40.03 39.65
C VAL A 181 12.09 -41.05 39.22
N PRO A 182 12.44 -42.32 38.96
CA PRO A 182 11.46 -43.32 38.56
C PRO A 182 10.40 -43.49 39.67
N PRO A 183 9.11 -43.64 39.33
CA PRO A 183 8.06 -43.76 40.33
C PRO A 183 8.27 -45.03 41.16
N PRO A 184 8.17 -44.98 42.50
CA PRO A 184 8.05 -46.19 43.29
C PRO A 184 6.73 -46.91 42.94
N ALA A 185 6.80 -48.23 42.97
CA ALA A 185 5.76 -49.18 42.58
C ALA A 185 4.42 -48.98 43.34
N PRO A 186 3.29 -49.45 42.77
CA PRO A 186 1.96 -49.20 43.30
C PRO A 186 1.65 -50.13 44.49
N GLU A 187 1.34 -49.56 45.64
CA GLU A 187 0.62 -50.26 46.71
C GLU A 187 -0.86 -49.87 46.71
N THR A 188 -1.67 -50.91 46.76
CA THR A 188 -3.13 -51.00 46.63
C THR A 188 -3.95 -50.42 47.80
N PRO A 189 -5.28 -50.27 47.64
CA PRO A 189 -6.12 -49.29 48.34
C PRO A 189 -6.89 -49.84 49.55
N ALA A 190 -7.14 -48.96 50.53
CA ALA A 190 -8.19 -49.01 51.55
C ALA A 190 -8.16 -47.65 52.29
N GLU A 191 -9.22 -47.02 52.77
CA GLU A 191 -10.66 -47.23 52.81
C GLU A 191 -11.26 -45.88 53.25
N ALA A 192 -12.54 -45.67 52.95
CA ALA A 192 -13.32 -44.47 53.24
C ALA A 192 -13.48 -44.16 54.75
N GLY A 193 -13.63 -42.88 55.09
CA GLY A 193 -14.01 -42.46 56.45
C GLY A 193 -14.26 -40.96 56.63
N ALA A 194 -15.47 -40.53 56.28
CA ALA A 194 -16.35 -39.55 56.96
C ALA A 194 -15.90 -38.12 57.35
N ASP A 195 -16.70 -37.17 56.84
CA ASP A 195 -17.28 -35.97 57.47
C ASP A 195 -16.41 -35.00 58.28
N GLY A 196 -16.29 -33.79 57.71
CA GLY A 196 -15.98 -32.56 58.42
C GLY A 196 -16.49 -31.38 57.61
N ALA A 197 -17.71 -30.93 57.91
CA ALA A 197 -18.27 -29.68 57.41
C ALA A 197 -17.55 -28.51 58.08
N GLU A 198 -16.88 -27.67 57.29
CA GLU A 198 -16.47 -26.32 57.71
C GLU A 198 -16.80 -25.32 56.61
N GLU A 199 -17.28 -24.17 57.07
CA GLU A 199 -17.90 -23.08 56.35
C GLU A 199 -16.87 -22.37 55.45
N ASP A 200 -17.13 -22.39 54.15
CA ASP A 200 -16.38 -21.62 53.15
C ASP A 200 -16.82 -20.15 53.24
N GLN A 201 -16.03 -19.36 53.96
CA GLN A 201 -16.11 -17.90 53.95
C GLN A 201 -15.56 -17.44 52.62
N GLY A 202 -16.41 -16.79 51.83
CA GLY A 202 -16.05 -16.20 50.54
C GLY A 202 -14.84 -15.29 50.67
N GLU A 203 -13.69 -15.80 50.25
CA GLU A 203 -12.59 -15.00 49.77
C GLU A 203 -12.99 -14.53 48.37
N GLU A 204 -13.22 -13.23 48.22
CA GLU A 204 -13.25 -12.56 46.93
C GLU A 204 -11.88 -12.82 46.28
N GLU A 205 -11.80 -13.84 45.43
CA GLU A 205 -10.67 -14.03 44.53
C GLU A 205 -10.57 -12.76 43.68
N GLU A 206 -9.63 -11.88 44.02
CA GLU A 206 -9.21 -10.80 43.15
C GLU A 206 -8.81 -11.44 41.82
N GLU A 207 -9.68 -11.35 40.82
CA GLU A 207 -9.42 -11.81 39.46
C GLU A 207 -8.18 -11.08 38.93
N GLN A 208 -7.01 -11.70 39.12
CA GLN A 208 -5.73 -11.19 38.64
C GLN A 208 -5.68 -11.41 37.14
N TRP A 209 -6.17 -10.44 36.38
CA TRP A 209 -6.08 -10.43 34.92
C TRP A 209 -4.60 -10.32 34.51
N VAL A 210 -4.03 -11.42 34.03
CA VAL A 210 -2.72 -11.41 33.35
C VAL A 210 -2.93 -10.89 31.94
N SER A 211 -2.46 -9.67 31.65
CA SER A 211 -2.41 -9.16 30.28
C SER A 211 -1.36 -9.96 29.50
N VAL A 212 -1.80 -10.89 28.64
CA VAL A 212 -0.90 -11.56 27.70
C VAL A 212 -0.53 -10.53 26.63
N VAL A 213 0.68 -9.97 26.73
CA VAL A 213 1.23 -9.11 25.68
C VAL A 213 1.64 -10.03 24.53
N GLU A 214 1.06 -9.81 23.34
CA GLU A 214 1.46 -10.58 22.16
C GLU A 214 2.95 -10.37 21.87
N PRO A 215 3.73 -11.45 21.69
CA PRO A 215 5.17 -11.33 21.45
C PRO A 215 5.42 -10.73 20.07
N VAL A 216 6.43 -9.86 19.97
CA VAL A 216 6.92 -9.42 18.67
C VAL A 216 7.51 -10.62 17.94
N THR A 217 7.07 -10.87 16.72
CA THR A 217 7.54 -11.99 15.90
C THR A 217 8.40 -11.50 14.73
N LYS A 218 9.00 -12.44 13.98
CA LYS A 218 9.64 -12.11 12.69
C LYS A 218 8.65 -11.50 11.70
N ASP A 219 7.38 -11.90 11.73
CA ASP A 219 6.36 -11.31 10.85
C ASP A 219 6.14 -9.84 11.17
N THR A 220 6.05 -9.48 12.45
CA THR A 220 5.95 -8.08 12.88
C THR A 220 7.13 -7.24 12.39
N LEU A 221 8.35 -7.79 12.43
CA LEU A 221 9.54 -7.12 11.89
C LEU A 221 9.48 -6.98 10.37
N ILE A 222 9.01 -8.01 9.67
CA ILE A 222 8.83 -8.00 8.21
C ILE A 222 7.81 -6.93 7.81
N ASP A 223 6.68 -6.84 8.49
CA ASP A 223 5.64 -5.84 8.21
C ASP A 223 6.18 -4.41 8.34
N THR A 224 7.01 -4.15 9.35
CA THR A 224 7.69 -2.85 9.50
C THR A 224 8.67 -2.58 8.36
N VAL A 225 9.49 -3.55 7.96
CA VAL A 225 10.45 -3.35 6.85
C VAL A 225 9.74 -3.17 5.50
N VAL A 226 8.67 -3.92 5.24
CA VAL A 226 7.82 -3.74 4.04
C VAL A 226 7.24 -2.32 4.05
N SER A 227 6.70 -1.85 5.17
CA SER A 227 6.17 -0.49 5.32
C SER A 227 7.25 0.59 5.10
N GLN A 228 8.49 0.36 5.55
CA GLN A 228 9.63 1.25 5.27
C GLN A 228 9.98 1.28 3.77
N LEU A 229 9.99 0.13 3.10
CA LEU A 229 10.24 0.05 1.66
C LEU A 229 9.13 0.76 0.86
N GLU A 230 7.86 0.62 1.25
CA GLU A 230 6.72 1.33 0.65
C GLU A 230 6.83 2.85 0.83
N THR A 231 7.27 3.30 2.00
CA THR A 231 7.50 4.73 2.29
C THR A 231 8.59 5.30 1.39
N LEU A 232 9.72 4.59 1.25
CA LEU A 232 10.79 4.99 0.33
C LEU A 232 10.40 4.88 -1.14
N THR A 233 9.53 3.92 -1.49
CA THR A 233 8.94 3.78 -2.84
C THR A 233 8.14 5.03 -3.20
N THR A 234 7.24 5.45 -2.29
CA THR A 234 6.41 6.66 -2.44
C THR A 234 7.28 7.90 -2.58
N LEU A 235 8.31 8.03 -1.73
CA LEU A 235 9.28 9.12 -1.82
C LEU A 235 9.92 9.17 -3.21
N CYS A 236 10.42 8.05 -3.72
CA CYS A 236 11.07 7.99 -5.03
C CYS A 236 10.09 8.26 -6.20
N SER A 237 8.81 7.91 -6.07
CA SER A 237 7.79 8.29 -7.06
C SER A 237 7.66 9.81 -7.16
N ILE A 238 7.53 10.49 -6.01
CA ILE A 238 7.43 11.96 -5.97
C ILE A 238 8.68 12.61 -6.57
N LEU A 239 9.88 12.08 -6.27
CA LEU A 239 11.13 12.56 -6.87
C LEU A 239 11.19 12.38 -8.39
N THR A 240 10.47 11.40 -8.92
CA THR A 240 10.41 11.12 -10.36
C THR A 240 9.44 12.07 -11.07
N ASP A 241 8.30 12.34 -10.44
CA ASP A 241 7.19 13.11 -11.01
C ASP A 241 7.41 14.63 -10.87
N ALA A 242 7.96 15.07 -9.73
CA ALA A 242 8.21 16.48 -9.42
C ALA A 242 9.67 16.74 -9.01
N PRO A 243 10.67 16.47 -9.87
CA PRO A 243 12.09 16.58 -9.52
C PRO A 243 12.51 18.00 -9.11
N ASP A 244 11.88 19.03 -9.69
CA ASP A 244 12.19 20.44 -9.41
C ASP A 244 11.68 20.91 -8.04
N SER A 245 10.68 20.23 -7.48
CA SER A 245 10.07 20.53 -6.18
C SER A 245 10.79 19.83 -5.01
N ALA A 246 11.71 18.90 -5.32
CA ALA A 246 12.35 18.05 -4.33
C ALA A 246 13.61 18.69 -3.72
N PRO A 247 13.82 18.56 -2.40
CA PRO A 247 15.11 18.89 -1.79
C PRO A 247 16.25 18.07 -2.42
N PRO A 248 17.43 18.66 -2.69
CA PRO A 248 18.56 17.94 -3.28
C PRO A 248 19.03 16.73 -2.45
N SER A 249 18.76 16.72 -1.15
CA SER A 249 19.10 15.63 -0.23
C SER A 249 18.16 14.45 -0.29
N ALA A 250 16.95 14.58 -0.85
CA ALA A 250 15.89 13.57 -0.73
C ALA A 250 16.25 12.24 -1.42
N LEU A 251 16.90 12.28 -2.59
CA LEU A 251 17.39 11.06 -3.24
C LEU A 251 18.48 10.38 -2.41
N SER A 252 19.40 11.15 -1.82
CA SER A 252 20.44 10.61 -0.96
C SER A 252 19.90 10.07 0.37
N PHE A 253 18.79 10.61 0.86
CA PHE A 253 18.04 10.05 1.98
C PHE A 253 17.56 8.63 1.63
N ALA A 254 16.89 8.45 0.48
CA ALA A 254 16.42 7.14 0.02
C ALA A 254 17.57 6.14 -0.19
N GLU A 255 18.67 6.56 -0.83
CA GLU A 255 19.87 5.73 -1.06
C GLU A 255 20.51 5.26 0.27
N LYS A 256 20.67 6.18 1.22
CA LYS A 256 21.27 5.89 2.53
C LYS A 256 20.43 4.89 3.31
N HIS A 257 19.14 5.17 3.46
CA HIS A 257 18.28 4.42 4.36
C HIS A 257 17.83 3.07 3.78
N SER A 258 17.81 2.91 2.46
CA SER A 258 17.52 1.62 1.84
C SER A 258 18.65 0.61 1.95
N THR A 259 19.90 1.06 2.07
CA THR A 259 21.06 0.16 2.15
C THR A 259 20.98 -0.73 3.38
N ASP A 260 20.68 -0.15 4.54
CA ASP A 260 20.57 -0.88 5.82
C ASP A 260 19.39 -1.85 5.81
N LEU A 261 18.25 -1.43 5.25
CA LEU A 261 17.04 -2.27 5.11
C LEU A 261 17.30 -3.49 4.22
N VAL A 262 17.87 -3.28 3.04
CA VAL A 262 18.11 -4.39 2.10
C VAL A 262 19.11 -5.40 2.67
N GLN A 263 20.06 -4.95 3.51
CA GLN A 263 21.03 -5.84 4.16
C GLN A 263 20.43 -6.68 5.28
N SER A 264 19.36 -6.22 5.96
CA SER A 264 18.71 -6.98 7.04
C SER A 264 17.73 -8.04 6.52
N LEU A 265 17.18 -7.88 5.32
CA LEU A 265 16.17 -8.78 4.74
C LEU A 265 16.55 -10.28 4.76
N PRO A 266 17.76 -10.71 4.34
CA PRO A 266 18.08 -12.15 4.28
C PRO A 266 18.06 -12.84 5.64
N GLU A 267 18.33 -12.10 6.72
CA GLU A 267 18.25 -12.65 8.08
C GLU A 267 16.80 -12.78 8.55
N LEU A 268 15.98 -11.75 8.31
CA LEU A 268 14.57 -11.73 8.69
C LEU A 268 13.76 -12.81 7.96
N THR A 269 14.07 -13.08 6.69
CA THR A 269 13.28 -14.00 5.86
C THR A 269 13.82 -15.42 5.79
N ARG A 270 14.96 -15.73 6.44
CA ARG A 270 15.66 -17.03 6.31
C ARG A 270 14.75 -18.25 6.49
N ASP A 271 13.85 -18.17 7.47
CA ASP A 271 12.98 -19.28 7.87
C ASP A 271 11.50 -18.97 7.58
N ASN A 272 11.21 -17.90 6.82
CA ASN A 272 9.85 -17.40 6.60
C ASN A 272 9.47 -17.49 5.11
N THR A 273 9.26 -18.72 4.64
CA THR A 273 9.01 -18.99 3.21
C THR A 273 7.70 -18.42 2.69
N GLU A 274 6.71 -18.21 3.58
CA GLU A 274 5.38 -17.73 3.21
C GLU A 274 5.38 -16.25 2.83
N ARG A 275 6.26 -15.45 3.45
CA ARG A 275 6.37 -14.00 3.20
C ARG A 275 7.44 -13.61 2.17
N LEU A 276 8.21 -14.57 1.64
CA LEU A 276 9.33 -14.29 0.73
C LEU A 276 8.92 -13.51 -0.52
N GLN A 277 7.80 -13.89 -1.16
CA GLN A 277 7.35 -13.22 -2.37
C GLN A 277 6.97 -11.76 -2.12
N GLU A 278 6.31 -11.49 -0.99
CA GLU A 278 5.88 -10.14 -0.63
C GLU A 278 7.06 -9.24 -0.36
N VAL A 279 8.03 -9.70 0.45
CA VAL A 279 9.26 -8.96 0.73
C VAL A 279 10.03 -8.68 -0.56
N ALA A 280 10.15 -9.69 -1.43
CA ALA A 280 10.82 -9.53 -2.71
C ALA A 280 10.08 -8.54 -3.63
N LEU A 281 8.74 -8.52 -3.58
CA LEU A 281 7.93 -7.61 -4.38
C LEU A 281 8.05 -6.17 -3.87
N ALA A 282 7.98 -5.95 -2.55
CA ALA A 282 8.21 -4.64 -1.94
C ALA A 282 9.59 -4.08 -2.30
N LYS A 283 10.63 -4.94 -2.24
CA LYS A 283 11.99 -4.58 -2.70
C LYS A 283 12.02 -4.24 -4.18
N ALA A 284 11.35 -5.00 -5.05
CA ALA A 284 11.33 -4.75 -6.49
C ALA A 284 10.64 -3.41 -6.84
N ASN A 285 9.52 -3.10 -6.18
CA ASN A 285 8.82 -1.83 -6.33
C ASN A 285 9.69 -0.64 -5.89
N PHE A 286 10.36 -0.78 -4.73
CA PHE A 286 11.30 0.23 -4.25
C PHE A 286 12.45 0.45 -5.24
N VAL A 287 13.14 -0.61 -5.65
CA VAL A 287 14.27 -0.52 -6.59
C VAL A 287 13.83 0.09 -7.92
N SER A 288 12.68 -0.33 -8.46
CA SER A 288 12.13 0.27 -9.69
C SER A 288 11.95 1.79 -9.57
N SER A 289 11.39 2.25 -8.44
CA SER A 289 11.14 3.67 -8.20
C SER A 289 12.43 4.45 -7.96
N LEU A 290 13.40 3.86 -7.25
CA LEU A 290 14.73 4.44 -7.05
C LEU A 290 15.48 4.62 -8.37
N LEU A 291 15.39 3.64 -9.29
CA LEU A 291 16.01 3.73 -10.61
C LEU A 291 15.42 4.88 -11.44
N ALA A 292 14.09 5.07 -11.39
CA ALA A 292 13.41 6.18 -12.05
C ALA A 292 13.88 7.54 -11.49
N ALA A 293 13.85 7.69 -10.16
CA ALA A 293 14.29 8.91 -9.48
C ALA A 293 15.77 9.22 -9.76
N GLY A 294 16.64 8.20 -9.66
CA GLY A 294 18.07 8.35 -9.95
C GLY A 294 18.36 8.74 -11.39
N THR A 295 17.54 8.28 -12.34
CA THR A 295 17.66 8.66 -13.75
C THR A 295 17.21 10.10 -13.98
N LYS A 296 16.11 10.55 -13.36
CA LYS A 296 15.67 11.95 -13.41
C LYS A 296 16.69 12.89 -12.78
N ALA A 297 17.39 12.44 -11.74
CA ALA A 297 18.53 13.14 -11.15
C ALA A 297 19.84 13.06 -11.98
N GLY A 298 19.82 12.43 -13.17
CA GLY A 298 20.98 12.33 -14.07
C GLY A 298 22.07 11.36 -13.61
N LYS A 299 21.78 10.46 -12.66
CA LYS A 299 22.77 9.51 -12.11
C LYS A 299 22.85 8.17 -12.86
N LEU A 300 21.87 7.85 -13.70
CA LEU A 300 21.72 6.51 -14.28
C LEU A 300 21.47 6.53 -15.78
N GLU A 301 22.17 5.66 -16.49
CA GLU A 301 22.01 5.43 -17.94
C GLU A 301 20.98 4.31 -18.22
N PRO A 302 20.37 4.29 -19.43
CA PRO A 302 19.36 3.31 -19.80
C PRO A 302 19.78 1.84 -19.63
N ALA A 303 21.03 1.51 -19.96
CA ALA A 303 21.54 0.15 -19.86
C ALA A 303 21.64 -0.33 -18.41
N THR A 304 22.16 0.53 -17.52
CA THR A 304 22.25 0.26 -16.08
C THR A 304 20.87 0.14 -15.47
N TYR A 305 19.95 1.07 -15.78
CA TYR A 305 18.56 0.97 -15.33
C TYR A 305 17.98 -0.40 -15.69
N LYS A 306 17.99 -0.77 -16.98
CA LYS A 306 17.35 -2.01 -17.42
C LYS A 306 17.98 -3.24 -16.78
N LYS A 307 19.31 -3.27 -16.65
CA LYS A 307 20.03 -4.36 -16.00
C LYS A 307 19.60 -4.55 -14.54
N GLU A 308 19.55 -3.48 -13.76
CA GLU A 308 19.19 -3.56 -12.33
C GLU A 308 17.70 -3.87 -12.16
N LEU A 309 16.84 -3.34 -13.04
CA LEU A 309 15.42 -3.67 -13.08
C LEU A 309 15.19 -5.16 -13.36
N ASP A 310 15.90 -5.71 -14.36
CA ASP A 310 15.79 -7.13 -14.71
C ASP A 310 16.34 -8.03 -13.60
N ALA A 311 17.39 -7.58 -12.91
CA ALA A 311 17.97 -8.31 -11.79
C ALA A 311 16.98 -8.43 -10.63
N VAL A 312 16.29 -7.35 -10.25
CA VAL A 312 15.38 -7.39 -9.10
C VAL A 312 14.11 -8.19 -9.40
N PHE A 313 13.52 -8.05 -10.59
CA PHE A 313 12.35 -8.86 -10.99
C PHE A 313 12.71 -10.29 -11.38
N GLY A 314 13.99 -10.58 -11.66
CA GLY A 314 14.51 -11.93 -11.90
C GLY A 314 14.79 -12.74 -10.63
N ALA A 315 14.54 -12.18 -9.44
CA ALA A 315 14.76 -12.85 -8.17
C ALA A 315 13.94 -14.17 -8.06
N PRO A 316 14.53 -15.28 -7.56
CA PRO A 316 13.85 -16.58 -7.46
C PRO A 316 12.48 -16.53 -6.77
N GLU A 317 12.35 -15.70 -5.73
CA GLU A 317 11.15 -15.51 -4.93
C GLU A 317 9.98 -14.96 -5.75
N LEU A 318 10.29 -14.14 -6.77
CA LEU A 318 9.30 -13.58 -7.71
C LEU A 318 9.03 -14.49 -8.90
N GLN A 319 9.97 -15.38 -9.24
CA GLN A 319 9.83 -16.32 -10.36
C GLN A 319 9.15 -17.64 -9.96
N ALA A 320 9.20 -18.02 -8.68
CA ALA A 320 8.66 -19.29 -8.18
C ALA A 320 7.15 -19.43 -8.39
N GLN A 321 6.41 -18.34 -8.22
CA GLN A 321 4.96 -18.29 -8.42
C GLN A 321 4.57 -16.98 -9.10
N SER A 322 4.12 -17.07 -10.36
CA SER A 322 3.61 -15.89 -11.07
C SER A 322 2.25 -15.46 -10.52
N SER A 323 2.25 -14.51 -9.59
CA SER A 323 1.04 -13.84 -9.12
C SER A 323 0.67 -12.66 -10.03
N VAL A 324 -0.58 -12.22 -9.95
CA VAL A 324 -1.07 -11.03 -10.69
C VAL A 324 -0.25 -9.81 -10.27
N ASP A 325 -0.01 -9.63 -8.97
CA ASP A 325 0.73 -8.49 -8.43
C ASP A 325 2.15 -8.39 -8.96
N VAL A 326 2.89 -9.50 -9.00
CA VAL A 326 4.26 -9.52 -9.54
C VAL A 326 4.29 -9.17 -11.03
N LEU A 327 3.34 -9.70 -11.81
CA LEU A 327 3.25 -9.41 -13.24
C LEU A 327 2.86 -7.95 -13.51
N LEU A 328 1.91 -7.41 -12.73
CA LEU A 328 1.49 -6.01 -12.83
C LEU A 328 2.60 -5.06 -12.40
N ALA A 329 3.26 -5.32 -11.27
CA ALA A 329 4.39 -4.53 -10.80
C ALA A 329 5.52 -4.47 -11.83
N TYR A 330 5.88 -5.62 -12.42
CA TYR A 330 6.93 -5.64 -13.43
C TYR A 330 6.50 -4.92 -14.72
N ALA A 331 5.25 -5.09 -15.15
CA ALA A 331 4.73 -4.36 -16.30
C ALA A 331 4.74 -2.84 -16.08
N LYS A 332 4.29 -2.37 -14.90
CA LYS A 332 4.34 -0.96 -14.51
C LYS A 332 5.77 -0.44 -14.52
N ALA A 333 6.72 -1.15 -13.94
CA ALA A 333 8.13 -0.77 -13.93
C ALA A 333 8.73 -0.63 -15.35
N LEU A 334 8.35 -1.52 -16.27
CA LEU A 334 8.76 -1.46 -17.67
C LEU A 334 8.10 -0.30 -18.45
N ILE A 335 6.87 0.08 -18.07
CA ILE A 335 6.20 1.28 -18.60
C ILE A 335 6.89 2.54 -18.06
N THR A 336 7.23 2.59 -16.77
CA THR A 336 7.99 3.69 -16.15
C THR A 336 9.37 3.86 -16.79
N PHE A 337 10.05 2.76 -17.16
CA PHE A 337 11.27 2.84 -17.96
C PHE A 337 11.03 3.60 -19.28
N ASN A 338 9.92 3.33 -19.97
CA ASN A 338 9.59 4.04 -21.21
C ASN A 338 9.35 5.54 -20.98
N SER A 339 8.55 5.93 -19.99
CA SER A 339 8.28 7.35 -19.72
C SER A 339 9.52 8.09 -19.26
N THR A 340 10.35 7.48 -18.40
CA THR A 340 11.61 8.05 -17.90
C THR A 340 12.55 8.46 -19.04
N PHE A 341 12.69 7.63 -20.07
CA PHE A 341 13.58 7.92 -21.22
C PHE A 341 12.88 8.56 -22.42
N ARG A 342 11.55 8.73 -22.38
CA ARG A 342 10.83 9.52 -23.39
C ARG A 342 11.15 11.00 -23.24
N ASP A 343 11.06 11.50 -22.01
CA ASP A 343 11.14 12.94 -21.71
C ASP A 343 12.55 13.38 -21.29
N ASN A 344 13.50 12.44 -21.22
CA ASN A 344 14.87 12.74 -20.84
C ASN A 344 15.72 13.08 -22.07
N PHE A 345 15.79 14.39 -22.37
CA PHE A 345 16.57 14.94 -23.48
C PHE A 345 18.10 14.80 -23.31
N ALA A 346 18.60 14.32 -22.17
CA ALA A 346 20.01 13.99 -22.00
C ALA A 346 20.43 12.79 -22.87
N TYR A 347 19.47 11.98 -23.32
CA TYR A 347 19.72 10.80 -24.15
C TYR A 347 19.10 10.98 -25.55
N ASP A 348 19.80 10.50 -26.58
CA ASP A 348 19.30 10.52 -27.95
C ASP A 348 18.09 9.57 -28.10
N PRO A 349 16.88 10.08 -28.41
CA PRO A 349 15.67 9.27 -28.53
C PRO A 349 15.76 8.15 -29.58
N THR A 350 16.60 8.32 -30.61
CA THR A 350 16.81 7.28 -31.61
C THR A 350 17.54 6.07 -31.02
N THR A 351 18.54 6.33 -30.15
CA THR A 351 19.33 5.30 -29.48
C THR A 351 18.53 4.57 -28.40
N THR A 352 17.66 5.28 -27.67
CA THR A 352 16.81 4.67 -26.63
C THR A 352 15.57 3.97 -27.18
N SER A 353 15.16 4.27 -28.42
CA SER A 353 13.95 3.72 -29.06
C SER A 353 13.87 2.19 -29.02
N THR A 354 14.99 1.50 -29.26
CA THR A 354 15.05 0.03 -29.25
C THR A 354 14.87 -0.53 -27.84
N ALA A 355 15.52 0.08 -26.84
CA ALA A 355 15.35 -0.33 -25.45
C ALA A 355 13.91 -0.09 -24.98
N ARG A 356 13.32 1.06 -25.30
CA ARG A 356 11.92 1.40 -24.99
C ARG A 356 10.94 0.43 -25.65
N TRP A 357 11.13 0.11 -26.94
CA TRP A 357 10.34 -0.88 -27.65
C TRP A 357 10.38 -2.26 -26.98
N ASN A 358 11.58 -2.72 -26.62
CA ASN A 358 11.77 -4.02 -25.96
C ASN A 358 11.12 -4.05 -24.57
N SER A 359 11.22 -2.97 -23.80
CA SER A 359 10.58 -2.87 -22.47
C SER A 359 9.06 -2.88 -22.56
N LEU A 360 8.47 -2.11 -23.48
CA LEU A 360 7.01 -2.07 -23.68
C LEU A 360 6.45 -3.41 -24.23
N THR A 361 7.22 -4.10 -25.07
CA THR A 361 6.86 -5.44 -25.54
C THR A 361 6.85 -6.43 -24.38
N GLN A 362 7.90 -6.41 -23.54
CA GLN A 362 7.94 -7.22 -22.31
C GLN A 362 6.79 -6.87 -21.34
N ALA A 363 6.46 -5.59 -21.15
CA ALA A 363 5.31 -5.18 -20.33
C ALA A 363 4.01 -5.79 -20.87
N SER A 364 3.80 -5.73 -22.19
CA SER A 364 2.63 -6.33 -22.86
C SER A 364 2.54 -7.85 -22.66
N GLU A 365 3.69 -8.54 -22.63
CA GLU A 365 3.76 -9.98 -22.34
C GLU A 365 3.37 -10.28 -20.89
N ARG A 366 3.87 -9.51 -19.92
CA ARG A 366 3.51 -9.67 -18.50
C ARG A 366 2.03 -9.41 -18.26
N LEU A 367 1.48 -8.34 -18.83
CA LEU A 367 0.05 -8.04 -18.74
C LEU A 367 -0.82 -9.11 -19.42
N THR A 368 -0.34 -9.68 -20.53
CA THR A 368 -1.03 -10.80 -21.18
C THR A 368 -1.01 -12.04 -20.30
N ALA A 369 0.10 -12.33 -19.61
CA ALA A 369 0.17 -13.41 -18.63
C ALA A 369 -0.78 -13.17 -17.44
N ALA A 370 -0.82 -11.95 -16.89
CA ALA A 370 -1.69 -11.58 -15.78
C ALA A 370 -3.17 -11.80 -16.15
N SER A 371 -3.60 -11.35 -17.34
CA SER A 371 -4.98 -11.54 -17.82
C SER A 371 -5.43 -13.00 -18.00
N LYS A 372 -4.49 -13.96 -17.95
CA LYS A 372 -4.76 -15.39 -18.08
C LYS A 372 -4.73 -16.13 -16.74
N ILE A 373 -4.39 -15.46 -15.63
CA ILE A 373 -4.42 -16.08 -14.31
C ILE A 373 -5.87 -16.38 -13.94
N ALA A 374 -6.13 -17.62 -13.55
CA ALA A 374 -7.45 -18.04 -13.13
C ALA A 374 -7.82 -17.36 -11.81
N GLY A 375 -9.04 -16.82 -11.73
CA GLY A 375 -9.52 -16.15 -10.52
C GLY A 375 -8.97 -14.74 -10.30
N ILE A 376 -8.36 -14.11 -11.32
CA ILE A 376 -8.02 -12.69 -11.27
C ILE A 376 -9.25 -11.86 -10.89
N ASP A 377 -9.07 -10.92 -9.96
CA ASP A 377 -10.13 -10.01 -9.56
C ASP A 377 -10.58 -9.14 -10.74
N GLN A 378 -11.85 -8.72 -10.74
CA GLN A 378 -12.40 -7.91 -11.82
C GLN A 378 -11.69 -6.56 -11.94
N SER A 379 -11.32 -5.93 -10.82
CA SER A 379 -10.57 -4.67 -10.78
C SER A 379 -9.18 -4.83 -11.36
N ASP A 380 -8.46 -5.89 -10.97
CA ASP A 380 -7.14 -6.21 -11.51
C ASP A 380 -7.18 -6.51 -13.00
N LEU A 381 -8.22 -7.20 -13.47
CA LEU A 381 -8.40 -7.48 -14.89
C LEU A 381 -8.73 -6.21 -15.68
N ALA A 382 -9.51 -5.29 -15.11
CA ALA A 382 -9.77 -3.97 -15.68
C ALA A 382 -8.47 -3.17 -15.82
N THR A 383 -7.69 -3.08 -14.74
CA THR A 383 -6.37 -2.42 -14.71
C THR A 383 -5.41 -3.06 -15.71
N THR A 384 -5.37 -4.39 -15.78
CA THR A 384 -4.55 -5.13 -16.76
C THR A 384 -4.90 -4.73 -18.18
N HIS A 385 -6.19 -4.61 -18.51
CA HIS A 385 -6.63 -4.18 -19.83
C HIS A 385 -6.33 -2.71 -20.11
N LEU A 386 -6.46 -1.82 -19.12
CA LEU A 386 -6.10 -0.41 -19.27
C LEU A 386 -4.61 -0.27 -19.63
N LEU A 387 -3.72 -0.90 -18.87
CA LEU A 387 -2.28 -0.87 -19.10
C LEU A 387 -1.86 -1.51 -20.43
N ARG A 388 -2.60 -2.52 -20.92
CA ARG A 388 -2.37 -3.10 -22.27
C ARG A 388 -2.73 -2.12 -23.37
N GLY A 389 -3.78 -1.32 -23.15
CA GLY A 389 -4.12 -0.19 -24.00
C GLY A 389 -2.98 0.80 -24.06
N ASP A 390 -2.48 1.22 -22.89
CA ASP A 390 -1.39 2.18 -22.77
C ASP A 390 -0.11 1.68 -23.44
N CYS A 391 0.29 0.43 -23.20
CA CYS A 391 1.44 -0.18 -23.89
C CYS A 391 1.29 -0.13 -25.43
N SER A 392 0.08 -0.39 -25.94
CA SER A 392 -0.19 -0.36 -27.37
C SER A 392 -0.09 1.06 -27.95
N MET A 393 -0.57 2.07 -27.20
CA MET A 393 -0.42 3.49 -27.56
C MET A 393 1.05 3.94 -27.52
N TYR A 394 1.79 3.57 -26.47
CA TYR A 394 3.23 3.87 -26.36
C TYR A 394 4.04 3.26 -27.50
N LEU A 395 3.80 1.98 -27.81
CA LEU A 395 4.43 1.30 -28.93
C LEU A 395 4.08 1.99 -30.26
N HIS A 396 2.83 2.45 -30.43
CA HIS A 396 2.42 3.20 -31.62
C HIS A 396 3.18 4.53 -31.73
N ASN A 397 3.34 5.25 -30.62
CA ASN A 397 3.97 6.58 -30.62
C ASN A 397 5.48 6.54 -30.94
N LEU A 398 6.15 5.41 -30.69
CA LEU A 398 7.57 5.23 -31.07
C LEU A 398 7.83 5.38 -32.59
N GLN A 399 6.79 5.33 -33.45
CA GLN A 399 6.96 5.54 -34.88
C GLN A 399 7.27 7.00 -35.26
N TYR A 400 6.87 7.95 -34.41
CA TYR A 400 7.01 9.37 -34.72
C TYR A 400 8.43 9.87 -34.39
N ALA A 401 8.84 10.96 -35.04
CA ALA A 401 10.07 11.64 -34.67
C ALA A 401 9.99 12.13 -33.20
N PRO A 402 11.09 12.15 -32.44
CA PRO A 402 12.47 11.82 -32.87
C PRO A 402 12.82 10.32 -32.86
N ALA A 403 11.99 9.44 -32.28
CA ALA A 403 12.32 8.02 -32.14
C ALA A 403 12.33 7.26 -33.49
N SER A 404 11.35 7.53 -34.36
CA SER A 404 11.22 6.97 -35.72
C SER A 404 11.44 5.46 -35.80
N HIS A 405 10.93 4.72 -34.82
CA HIS A 405 11.19 3.30 -34.69
C HIS A 405 10.46 2.50 -35.78
N LYS A 406 11.24 1.82 -36.64
CA LYS A 406 10.72 1.11 -37.82
C LYS A 406 9.64 0.07 -37.49
N ALA A 407 9.86 -0.73 -36.45
CA ALA A 407 8.93 -1.79 -36.06
C ALA A 407 7.57 -1.26 -35.56
N ALA A 408 7.54 -0.03 -35.04
CA ALA A 408 6.33 0.68 -34.63
C ALA A 408 5.55 1.14 -35.86
N ALA A 409 6.22 1.76 -36.84
CA ALA A 409 5.61 2.20 -38.09
C ALA A 409 4.98 1.02 -38.87
N GLU A 410 5.68 -0.11 -38.96
CA GLU A 410 5.18 -1.33 -39.63
C GLU A 410 3.92 -1.92 -38.96
N ARG A 411 3.76 -1.70 -37.64
CA ARG A 411 2.65 -2.25 -36.84
C ARG A 411 1.62 -1.19 -36.42
N ALA A 412 1.74 0.04 -36.90
CA ALA A 412 1.00 1.20 -36.37
C ALA A 412 -0.52 0.98 -36.32
N ALA A 413 -1.11 0.48 -37.40
CA ALA A 413 -2.56 0.21 -37.47
C ALA A 413 -2.99 -0.89 -36.50
N GLN A 414 -2.20 -1.96 -36.37
CA GLN A 414 -2.49 -3.06 -35.45
C GLN A 414 -2.39 -2.62 -33.98
N LEU A 415 -1.41 -1.75 -33.66
CA LEU A 415 -1.21 -1.23 -32.31
C LEU A 415 -2.41 -0.38 -31.87
N LEU A 416 -2.93 0.51 -32.71
CA LEU A 416 -4.12 1.29 -32.36
C LEU A 416 -5.37 0.42 -32.22
N LYS A 417 -5.55 -0.57 -33.10
CA LYS A 417 -6.65 -1.53 -32.99
C LYS A 417 -6.60 -2.31 -31.68
N ASN A 418 -5.40 -2.71 -31.26
CA ASN A 418 -5.18 -3.37 -29.97
C ASN A 418 -5.55 -2.42 -28.82
N ALA A 419 -5.07 -1.17 -28.86
CA ALA A 419 -5.36 -0.16 -27.84
C ALA A 419 -6.88 0.03 -27.65
N GLU A 420 -7.61 0.26 -28.74
CA GLU A 420 -9.08 0.42 -28.71
C GLU A 420 -9.78 -0.78 -28.04
N ILE A 421 -9.40 -2.01 -28.43
CA ILE A 421 -9.99 -3.24 -27.89
C ILE A 421 -9.71 -3.36 -26.39
N PHE A 422 -8.46 -3.11 -25.97
CA PHE A 422 -8.08 -3.23 -24.57
C PHE A 422 -8.76 -2.18 -23.70
N TYR A 423 -8.78 -0.91 -24.13
CA TYR A 423 -9.51 0.13 -23.42
C TYR A 423 -11.03 -0.15 -23.33
N ARG A 424 -11.64 -0.66 -24.40
CA ARG A 424 -13.06 -1.07 -24.36
C ARG A 424 -13.30 -2.20 -23.35
N ASN A 425 -12.36 -3.13 -23.22
CA ASN A 425 -12.47 -4.20 -22.23
C ASN A 425 -12.30 -3.66 -20.81
N ALA A 426 -11.34 -2.76 -20.57
CA ALA A 426 -11.19 -2.07 -19.29
C ALA A 426 -12.48 -1.33 -18.92
N GLN A 427 -13.04 -0.54 -19.83
CA GLN A 427 -14.31 0.17 -19.65
C GLN A 427 -15.48 -0.75 -19.26
N LYS A 428 -15.55 -1.96 -19.81
CA LYS A 428 -16.61 -2.92 -19.49
C LYS A 428 -16.44 -3.56 -18.12
N LEU A 429 -15.21 -3.68 -17.65
CA LEU A 429 -14.85 -4.37 -16.41
C LEU A 429 -14.77 -3.40 -15.22
N SER A 430 -14.45 -2.12 -15.44
CA SER A 430 -14.37 -1.12 -14.37
C SER A 430 -15.72 -0.95 -13.66
N ALA A 431 -15.69 -1.13 -12.34
CA ALA A 431 -16.82 -0.86 -11.45
C ALA A 431 -16.93 0.64 -11.11
N ASN A 432 -15.79 1.33 -11.04
CA ASN A 432 -15.72 2.78 -10.81
C ASN A 432 -16.16 3.55 -12.07
N ALA A 433 -17.05 4.53 -11.90
CA ALA A 433 -17.54 5.38 -12.98
C ALA A 433 -16.44 6.24 -13.61
N GLU A 434 -15.45 6.66 -12.83
CA GLU A 434 -14.31 7.44 -13.28
C GLU A 434 -13.40 6.62 -14.19
N GLU A 435 -12.86 5.51 -13.71
CA GLU A 435 -12.04 4.57 -14.51
C GLU A 435 -12.74 4.15 -15.80
N LYS A 436 -14.04 3.87 -15.71
CA LYS A 436 -14.88 3.55 -16.86
C LYS A 436 -14.94 4.70 -17.86
N GLY A 437 -15.03 5.94 -17.38
CA GLY A 437 -14.91 7.15 -18.17
C GLY A 437 -13.56 7.21 -18.88
N VAL A 438 -12.47 7.09 -18.12
CA VAL A 438 -11.09 7.21 -18.62
C VAL A 438 -10.86 6.19 -19.74
N ALA A 439 -11.17 4.92 -19.48
CA ALA A 439 -11.06 3.85 -20.47
C ALA A 439 -11.94 4.11 -21.71
N GLY A 440 -13.14 4.69 -21.53
CA GLY A 440 -14.02 5.06 -22.64
C GLY A 440 -13.45 6.17 -23.54
N VAL A 441 -12.88 7.22 -22.94
CA VAL A 441 -12.21 8.30 -23.67
C VAL A 441 -10.99 7.75 -24.41
N ARG A 442 -10.11 7.02 -23.72
CA ARG A 442 -8.92 6.40 -24.32
C ARG A 442 -9.29 5.45 -25.48
N SER A 443 -10.37 4.66 -25.34
CA SER A 443 -10.89 3.81 -26.42
C SER A 443 -11.35 4.63 -27.64
N SER A 444 -12.06 5.73 -27.40
CA SER A 444 -12.56 6.62 -28.46
C SER A 444 -11.40 7.31 -29.21
N VAL A 445 -10.38 7.77 -28.48
CA VAL A 445 -9.17 8.36 -29.06
C VAL A 445 -8.42 7.34 -29.92
N ALA A 446 -8.20 6.12 -29.42
CA ALA A 446 -7.55 5.06 -30.20
C ALA A 446 -8.34 4.72 -31.48
N GLY A 447 -9.67 4.71 -31.42
CA GLY A 447 -10.54 4.52 -32.60
C GLY A 447 -10.44 5.66 -33.61
N LEU A 448 -10.33 6.91 -33.15
CA LEU A 448 -10.14 8.07 -34.03
C LEU A 448 -8.77 8.06 -34.72
N LEU A 449 -7.71 7.71 -34.00
CA LEU A 449 -6.36 7.60 -34.58
C LEU A 449 -6.29 6.52 -35.67
N GLN A 450 -7.10 5.46 -35.59
CA GLN A 450 -7.17 4.44 -36.65
C GLN A 450 -7.76 4.98 -37.96
N ALA A 451 -8.66 5.97 -37.88
CA ALA A 451 -9.43 6.46 -39.01
C ALA A 451 -8.69 7.50 -39.89
N GLN A 452 -7.38 7.72 -39.68
CA GLN A 452 -6.65 8.84 -40.28
C GLN A 452 -6.80 8.96 -41.81
N GLY A 453 -7.38 10.08 -42.23
CA GLY A 453 -7.72 10.47 -43.61
C GLY A 453 -8.83 11.54 -43.71
N GLN A 454 -9.62 11.75 -42.66
CA GLN A 454 -10.60 12.85 -42.58
C GLN A 454 -10.40 13.64 -41.29
N ALA A 455 -10.64 14.95 -41.35
CA ALA A 455 -10.37 15.95 -40.32
C ALA A 455 -10.52 15.41 -38.89
N TYR A 456 -9.44 15.53 -38.10
CA TYR A 456 -9.44 15.43 -36.65
C TYR A 456 -10.62 16.23 -36.09
N SER A 457 -11.66 15.56 -35.62
CA SER A 457 -12.76 16.22 -34.90
C SER A 457 -12.73 15.68 -33.47
N VAL A 458 -11.80 16.23 -32.69
CA VAL A 458 -11.75 16.10 -31.23
C VAL A 458 -13.13 16.39 -30.63
N GLU A 459 -13.91 17.27 -31.27
CA GLU A 459 -15.31 17.56 -30.95
C GLU A 459 -16.19 16.31 -30.80
N LYS A 460 -15.93 15.22 -31.54
CA LYS A 460 -16.69 13.96 -31.37
C LYS A 460 -16.41 13.27 -30.04
N VAL A 461 -15.17 13.27 -29.56
CA VAL A 461 -14.83 12.73 -28.23
C VAL A 461 -15.45 13.63 -27.17
N LEU A 462 -15.28 14.94 -27.33
CA LEU A 462 -15.75 15.94 -26.37
C LEU A 462 -17.28 15.93 -26.21
N SER A 463 -18.01 15.87 -27.33
CA SER A 463 -19.49 15.90 -27.32
C SER A 463 -20.12 14.58 -26.92
N ALA A 464 -19.43 13.46 -27.09
CA ALA A 464 -19.93 12.14 -26.72
C ALA A 464 -19.59 11.73 -25.28
N CYS A 465 -18.79 12.53 -24.56
CA CYS A 465 -18.36 12.21 -23.20
C CYS A 465 -19.51 12.43 -22.19
N PRO A 466 -19.98 11.37 -21.48
CA PRO A 466 -21.06 11.50 -20.51
C PRO A 466 -20.77 12.44 -19.34
N GLN A 467 -19.49 12.56 -18.96
CA GLN A 467 -18.99 13.41 -17.88
C GLN A 467 -18.87 14.89 -18.29
N GLY A 468 -19.10 15.20 -19.57
CA GLY A 468 -19.04 16.55 -20.12
C GLY A 468 -17.72 16.88 -20.80
N GLN A 469 -17.75 17.98 -21.54
CA GLN A 469 -16.64 18.40 -22.40
C GLN A 469 -15.38 18.78 -21.62
N GLN A 470 -15.51 19.48 -20.49
CA GLN A 470 -14.38 19.95 -19.70
C GLN A 470 -13.57 18.76 -19.15
N TRP A 471 -14.25 17.80 -18.53
CA TRP A 471 -13.62 16.57 -18.05
C TRP A 471 -12.94 15.80 -19.20
N ALA A 472 -13.56 15.73 -20.39
CA ALA A 472 -12.93 15.10 -21.54
C ALA A 472 -11.67 15.84 -22.04
N ILE A 473 -11.59 17.16 -21.87
CA ILE A 473 -10.39 17.95 -22.18
C ILE A 473 -9.28 17.59 -21.20
N GLU A 474 -9.56 17.58 -19.90
CA GLU A 474 -8.61 17.18 -18.85
C GLU A 474 -8.04 15.78 -19.15
N GLN A 475 -8.89 14.82 -19.51
CA GLN A 475 -8.42 13.49 -19.90
C GLN A 475 -7.54 13.45 -21.15
N LEU A 476 -7.75 14.35 -22.11
CA LEU A 476 -6.87 14.47 -23.28
C LEU A 476 -5.53 15.11 -22.91
N GLU A 477 -5.53 16.07 -21.99
CA GLU A 477 -4.33 16.69 -21.42
C GLU A 477 -3.51 15.64 -20.66
N ASP A 478 -4.16 14.81 -19.84
CA ASP A 478 -3.53 13.68 -19.14
C ASP A 478 -2.90 12.70 -20.14
N MET A 479 -3.64 12.27 -21.17
CA MET A 479 -3.09 11.40 -22.21
C MET A 479 -1.90 12.03 -22.95
N MET A 480 -1.87 13.36 -23.09
CA MET A 480 -0.75 14.08 -23.70
C MET A 480 0.46 14.14 -22.77
N ALA A 481 0.27 14.48 -21.49
CA ALA A 481 1.32 14.50 -20.47
C ALA A 481 1.91 13.10 -20.23
N GLU A 482 1.05 12.09 -20.19
CA GLU A 482 1.43 10.68 -20.18
C GLU A 482 2.03 10.24 -21.51
N GLY A 483 2.08 11.05 -22.57
CA GLY A 483 2.66 10.72 -23.89
C GLY A 483 2.02 9.51 -24.58
N LEU A 484 0.73 9.30 -24.34
CA LEU A 484 -0.14 8.35 -25.04
C LEU A 484 -0.63 8.90 -26.38
N LEU A 485 -0.59 10.22 -26.59
CA LEU A 485 -0.94 10.84 -27.87
C LEU A 485 0.29 11.08 -28.75
N PRO A 486 0.15 11.00 -30.09
CA PRO A 486 1.21 11.41 -31.01
C PRO A 486 1.67 12.85 -30.73
N PRO A 487 2.97 13.15 -30.86
CA PRO A 487 3.45 14.53 -30.78
C PRO A 487 2.78 15.36 -31.88
N HIS A 488 2.22 16.52 -31.53
CA HIS A 488 1.53 17.38 -32.49
C HIS A 488 2.49 17.77 -33.62
N PRO A 489 2.09 17.68 -34.90
CA PRO A 489 2.88 18.27 -35.96
C PRO A 489 2.80 19.79 -35.82
N GLN A 490 3.82 20.40 -35.20
CA GLN A 490 4.43 21.71 -35.52
C GLN A 490 5.20 22.27 -34.30
N MET A 491 6.51 21.99 -34.25
CA MET A 491 7.58 22.96 -33.94
C MET A 491 8.90 22.36 -34.44
N GLY A 492 9.15 22.60 -35.72
CA GLY A 492 10.36 22.27 -36.47
C GLY A 492 10.28 22.97 -37.81
#